data_AF-A0A2P9FEY4-F1
#
_entry.id   AF-A0A2P9FEY4-F1
#
_cell.length_a   1.000
_cell.length_b   1.000
_cell.length_c   1.000
_cell.angle_alpha   90.00
_cell.angle_beta   90.00
_cell.angle_gamma   90.00
#
_symmetry.space_group_name_H-M   'P 1'
#
loop_
_entity.id
_entity.type
_entity.pdbx_description
1 polymer ?
#
loop_
_entity_poly.entity_id
_entity_poly.type
_entity_poly.pdbx_seq_one_letter_code
_entity_poly.pdbx_strand_id
1 'polypeptide(L)'
;MTRSADLLREGRGPLLDPVDRAEARDAAAAWTGRVNTVTARTSRVDVDALLIRPDGLVAWALPIGRDLDATTLVRALGTWFGRPA
;
A
#
# COMPACT_ATOMS: atom_id res chain seq x y z
N MET A 1 -17.82 3.08 4.36
CA MET A 1 -17.33 2.83 2.98
C MET A 1 -16.17 3.79 2.77
N THR A 2 -14.94 3.31 2.84
CA THR A 2 -13.74 4.18 2.81
C THR A 2 -13.38 4.46 1.36
N ARG A 3 -13.36 5.73 0.95
CA ARG A 3 -12.96 6.13 -0.41
C ARG A 3 -11.47 6.46 -0.41
N SER A 4 -10.75 6.02 -1.44
CA SER A 4 -9.32 6.31 -1.60
C SER A 4 -9.01 7.81 -1.55
N ALA A 5 -9.89 8.66 -2.08
CA ALA A 5 -9.75 10.13 -2.02
C ALA A 5 -9.76 10.70 -0.59
N ASP A 6 -10.43 10.05 0.36
CA ASP A 6 -10.47 10.53 1.76
C ASP A 6 -9.17 10.20 2.49
N LEU A 7 -8.50 9.10 2.11
CA LEU A 7 -7.19 8.71 2.66
C LEU A 7 -6.05 9.59 2.15
N LEU A 8 -6.17 10.10 0.91
CA LEU A 8 -5.19 10.99 0.30
C LEU A 8 -5.24 12.41 0.86
N ARG A 9 -6.31 12.78 1.59
CA ARG A 9 -6.49 14.13 2.17
C ARG A 9 -5.47 14.45 3.27
N GLU A 10 -4.85 13.44 3.86
CA GLU A 10 -3.77 13.61 4.84
C GLU A 10 -2.38 13.77 4.19
N GLY A 11 -2.29 13.73 2.85
CA GLY A 11 -1.01 13.77 2.12
C GLY A 11 -0.17 12.48 2.27
N ARG A 12 -0.77 11.42 2.82
CA ARG A 12 -0.16 10.10 3.01
C ARG A 12 -0.64 9.14 1.93
N GLY A 13 0.27 8.33 1.40
CA GLY A 13 -0.10 7.32 0.40
C GLY A 13 -0.68 6.09 1.07
N PRO A 14 -1.87 5.59 0.66
CA PRO A 14 -2.43 4.39 1.27
C PRO A 14 -1.78 3.12 0.69
N LEU A 15 -1.42 2.18 1.57
CA LEU A 15 -1.21 0.79 1.22
C LEU A 15 -2.56 0.07 1.40
N LEU A 16 -3.22 -0.26 0.29
CA LEU A 16 -4.44 -1.05 0.30
C LEU A 16 -4.08 -2.53 0.40
N ASP A 17 -4.49 -3.16 1.48
CA ASP A 17 -4.32 -4.59 1.71
C ASP A 17 -5.69 -5.27 1.92
N PRO A 18 -6.42 -5.58 0.83
CA PRO A 18 -7.73 -6.23 0.88
C PRO A 18 -7.80 -7.57 1.63
N VAL A 19 -6.69 -8.30 1.72
CA VAL A 19 -6.61 -9.64 2.32
C VAL A 19 -5.90 -9.66 3.67
N ASP A 20 -5.54 -8.48 4.19
CA ASP A 20 -5.07 -8.29 5.55
C ASP A 20 -3.79 -9.10 5.89
N ARG A 21 -2.86 -9.14 4.94
CA ARG A 21 -1.59 -9.89 4.99
C ARG A 21 -0.62 -9.26 5.99
N ALA A 22 -0.17 -10.06 6.97
CA ALA A 22 0.79 -9.63 7.98
C ALA A 22 2.11 -9.13 7.35
N GLU A 23 2.59 -9.80 6.30
CA GLU A 23 3.84 -9.45 5.64
C GLU A 23 3.79 -8.06 4.99
N ALA A 24 2.63 -7.67 4.44
CA ALA A 24 2.43 -6.34 3.87
C ALA A 24 2.45 -5.26 4.95
N ARG A 25 1.79 -5.52 6.09
CA ARG A 25 1.77 -4.58 7.23
C ARG A 25 3.15 -4.43 7.85
N ASP A 26 3.87 -5.53 8.06
CA ASP A 26 5.22 -5.54 8.63
C ASP A 26 6.22 -4.79 7.73
N ALA A 27 6.15 -5.01 6.41
CA ALA A 27 7.01 -4.30 5.45
C ALA A 27 6.77 -2.78 5.44
N ALA A 28 5.53 -2.34 5.67
CA ALA A 28 5.15 -0.94 5.68
C ALA A 28 5.30 -0.26 7.06
N ALA A 29 5.53 -1.02 8.13
CA ALA A 29 5.57 -0.51 9.50
C ALA A 29 6.60 0.62 9.70
N ALA A 30 7.75 0.52 9.01
CA ALA A 30 8.80 1.53 9.06
C ALA A 30 8.47 2.84 8.30
N TRP A 31 7.33 2.91 7.62
CA TRP A 31 6.84 4.08 6.88
C TRP A 31 5.52 4.64 7.44
N THR A 32 5.07 4.21 8.62
CA THR A 32 3.80 4.65 9.26
C THR A 32 3.63 6.17 9.42
N GLY A 33 4.72 6.95 9.41
CA GLY A 33 4.66 8.41 9.39
C GLY A 33 4.24 9.03 8.04
N ARG A 34 4.28 8.27 6.94
CA ARG A 34 4.05 8.73 5.55
C ARG A 34 3.10 7.84 4.75
N VAL A 35 2.91 6.60 5.19
CA VAL A 35 2.08 5.57 4.56
C VAL A 35 1.03 5.11 5.56
N ASN A 36 -0.24 5.14 5.15
CA ASN A 36 -1.35 4.60 5.94
C ASN A 36 -1.70 3.22 5.38
N THR A 37 -1.50 2.16 6.15
CA THR A 37 -1.97 0.83 5.77
C THR A 37 -3.47 0.74 6.02
N VAL A 38 -4.24 0.50 4.96
CA VAL A 38 -5.70 0.45 5.02
C VAL A 38 -6.18 -0.86 4.44
N THR A 39 -6.80 -1.67 5.29
CA THR A 39 -7.57 -2.85 4.88
C THR A 39 -8.89 -2.37 4.27
N ALA A 40 -8.87 -2.04 2.98
CA ALA A 40 -10.07 -1.64 2.24
C ALA A 40 -10.47 -2.72 1.25
N ARG A 41 -11.74 -3.14 1.29
CA ARG A 41 -12.34 -3.95 0.25
C ARG A 41 -12.43 -3.13 -1.04
N THR A 42 -11.67 -3.54 -2.05
CA THR A 42 -11.71 -2.96 -3.39
C THR A 42 -12.63 -3.79 -4.28
N SER A 43 -13.31 -3.16 -5.23
CA SER A 43 -14.06 -3.87 -6.29
C SER A 43 -13.15 -4.40 -7.41
N ARG A 44 -11.85 -4.09 -7.35
CA ARG A 44 -10.84 -4.70 -8.23
C ARG A 44 -10.53 -6.12 -7.76
N VAL A 45 -10.85 -7.08 -8.61
CA VAL A 45 -10.69 -8.52 -8.33
C VAL A 45 -9.35 -9.07 -8.82
N ASP A 46 -8.50 -8.24 -9.41
CA ASP A 46 -7.24 -8.63 -10.05
C ASP A 46 -6.00 -8.44 -9.15
N VAL A 47 -6.15 -7.85 -7.97
CA VAL A 47 -5.03 -7.51 -7.07
C VAL A 47 -5.32 -7.86 -5.62
N ASP A 48 -4.32 -8.46 -4.95
CA ASP A 48 -4.34 -8.78 -3.53
C ASP A 48 -3.85 -7.61 -2.66
N ALA A 49 -3.03 -6.70 -3.21
CA ALA A 49 -2.55 -5.51 -2.52
C ALA A 49 -2.12 -4.41 -3.52
N LEU A 50 -2.24 -3.15 -3.11
CA LEU A 50 -1.85 -1.98 -3.91
C LEU A 50 -1.19 -0.91 -3.03
N LEU A 51 -0.04 -0.41 -3.46
CA LEU A 51 0.54 0.81 -2.92
C LEU A 51 0.16 1.99 -3.82
N ILE A 52 -0.55 2.96 -3.25
CA ILE A 52 -1.00 4.15 -3.98
C ILE A 52 -0.26 5.38 -3.45
N ARG A 53 0.25 6.19 -4.36
CA ARG A 53 0.91 7.46 -4.07
C ARG A 53 -0.09 8.54 -3.66
N PRO A 54 0.36 9.61 -2.98
CA PRO A 54 -0.50 10.76 -2.65
C PRO A 54 -1.20 11.43 -3.85
N ASP A 55 -0.66 11.27 -5.07
CA ASP A 55 -1.25 11.76 -6.32
C ASP A 55 -2.26 10.80 -6.96
N GLY A 56 -2.56 9.67 -6.31
CA GLY A 56 -3.52 8.68 -6.78
C GLY A 56 -2.97 7.65 -7.77
N LEU A 57 -1.68 7.70 -8.12
CA LEU A 57 -1.05 6.72 -8.99
C LEU A 57 -0.63 5.46 -8.22
N VAL A 58 -0.70 4.31 -8.89
CA VAL A 58 -0.21 3.04 -8.34
C VAL A 58 1.31 3.02 -8.41
N ALA A 59 1.96 2.92 -7.25
CA ALA A 59 3.41 2.77 -7.12
C ALA A 59 3.87 1.32 -7.15
N TRP A 60 3.02 0.40 -6.69
CA TRP A 60 3.27 -1.04 -6.66
C TRP A 60 1.96 -1.81 -6.56
N ALA A 61 1.92 -3.03 -7.09
CA ALA A 61 0.75 -3.90 -7.05
C ALA A 61 1.17 -5.35 -6.84
N LEU A 62 0.40 -6.07 -6.02
CA LEU A 62 0.44 -7.53 -5.91
C LEU A 62 -0.73 -8.12 -6.70
N PRO A 63 -0.47 -8.82 -7.82
CA PRO A 63 -1.52 -9.52 -8.54
C PRO A 63 -2.16 -10.62 -7.68
N ILE A 64 -3.44 -10.91 -7.92
CA ILE A 64 -4.16 -11.97 -7.23
C ILE A 64 -3.46 -13.33 -7.34
N GLY A 65 -3.38 -14.06 -6.22
CA GLY A 65 -2.83 -15.41 -6.18
C GLY A 65 -1.31 -15.48 -6.36
N ARG A 66 -0.60 -14.34 -6.28
CA ARG A 66 0.86 -14.30 -6.23
C ARG A 66 1.35 -14.15 -4.79
N ASP A 67 2.50 -14.75 -4.54
CA ASP A 67 3.21 -14.56 -3.29
C ASP A 67 3.75 -13.12 -3.21
N LEU A 68 3.65 -12.55 -2.00
CA LEU A 68 4.16 -11.23 -1.73
C LEU A 68 5.69 -11.30 -1.66
N ASP A 69 6.37 -10.65 -2.60
CA ASP A 69 7.80 -10.37 -2.48
C ASP A 69 7.99 -9.05 -1.70
N ALA A 70 8.27 -9.19 -0.40
CA ALA A 70 8.49 -8.06 0.50
C ALA A 70 9.62 -7.14 0.01
N THR A 71 10.61 -7.66 -0.72
CA THR A 71 11.70 -6.86 -1.27
C THR A 71 11.20 -5.85 -2.30
N THR A 72 10.24 -6.26 -3.14
CA THR A 72 9.67 -5.36 -4.16
C THR A 72 8.84 -4.25 -3.52
N LEU A 73 8.07 -4.58 -2.48
CA LEU A 73 7.28 -3.62 -1.72
C LEU A 73 8.19 -2.62 -0.99
N VAL A 74 9.23 -3.11 -0.29
CA VAL A 74 10.21 -2.26 0.41
C VAL A 74 10.94 -1.35 -0.56
N ARG A 75 11.31 -1.84 -1.76
CA ARG A 75 11.91 -1.00 -2.80
C ARG A 75 10.96 0.10 -3.25
N ALA A 76 9.69 -0.21 -3.52
CA ALA A 76 8.70 0.78 -3.91
C ALA A 76 8.47 1.82 -2.80
N LEU A 77 8.38 1.39 -1.54
CA LEU A 77 8.31 2.28 -0.37
C LEU A 77 9.53 3.21 -0.30
N GLY A 78 10.73 2.68 -0.49
CA GLY A 78 11.96 3.44 -0.55
C GLY A 78 11.99 4.49 -1.69
N THR A 79 11.56 4.10 -2.89
CA THR A 79 11.56 4.95 -4.08
C THR A 79 10.56 6.10 -3.97
N TRP A 80 9.35 5.84 -3.46
CA TRP A 80 8.26 6.82 -3.50
C TRP A 80 8.03 7.55 -2.17
N PHE A 81 8.41 6.95 -1.04
CA PHE A 81 8.19 7.51 0.29
C PHE A 81 9.49 7.75 1.07
N GLY A 82 10.65 7.56 0.41
CA GLY A 82 11.98 7.81 0.96
C GLY A 82 12.45 6.72 1.92
N ARG A 83 13.54 6.98 2.63
CA ARG A 83 14.11 6.02 3.60
C ARG A 83 13.13 5.74 4.76
N PRO A 84 13.15 4.51 5.32
CA PRO A 84 12.40 4.17 6.51
C PRO A 84 12.81 5.07 7.68
N ALA A 85 11.89 5.32 8.61
CA ALA A 85 12.11 6.12 9.81
C ALA A 85 12.90 5.36 10.88
#